data_AF-A0A373D4T9-F1
#
_entry.id   AF-A0A373D4T9-F1
#
_cell.length_a   1.000
_cell.length_b   1.000
_cell.length_c   1.000
_cell.angle_alpha   90.00
_cell.angle_beta   90.00
_cell.angle_gamma   90.00
#
_symmetry.space_group_name_H-M   'P 1'
#
loop_
_entity.id
_entity.type
_entity.pdbx_description
1 polymer ?
#
loop_
_entity_poly.entity_id
_entity_poly.type
_entity_poly.pdbx_seq_one_letter_code
_entity_poly.pdbx_strand_id
1 'polypeptide(L)'
;MKVKIEPRKSTDRGGYYCMPLCSNVPKGKPGWRLTTCPECGAKCWRIPLADIVEEQGAKGLCTMCALKKGVKVGTNDDEKE
;
A
#
# COMPACT_ATOMS: atom_id res chain seq x y z
N MET A 1 14.53 -11.65 4.19
CA MET A 1 13.83 -10.47 3.64
C MET A 1 13.85 -9.38 4.70
N LYS A 2 14.37 -8.19 4.39
CA LYS A 2 14.34 -7.04 5.31
C LYS A 2 13.37 -6.01 4.74
N VAL A 3 12.15 -6.00 5.27
CA VAL A 3 11.15 -4.98 4.95
C VAL A 3 11.21 -3.95 6.07
N LYS A 4 11.46 -2.68 5.74
CA LYS A 4 11.33 -1.59 6.72
C LYS A 4 9.84 -1.27 6.87
N ILE A 5 9.20 -1.88 7.86
CA ILE A 5 7.82 -1.59 8.26
C ILE A 5 7.88 -0.88 9.60
N GLU A 6 7.62 0.42 9.60
CA GLU A 6 7.57 1.26 10.78
C GLU A 6 6.25 2.05 10.78
N PRO A 7 5.73 2.45 11.96
CA PRO A 7 4.59 3.36 12.01
C PRO A 7 4.89 4.65 11.24
N ARG A 8 3.96 5.06 10.37
CA ARG A 8 4.13 6.29 9.59
C ARG A 8 4.00 7.54 10.43
N LYS A 9 4.79 8.56 10.08
CA LYS A 9 4.79 9.91 10.65
C LYS A 9 3.99 10.85 9.74
N SER A 10 3.47 11.93 10.32
CA SER A 10 2.73 12.97 9.57
C SER A 10 3.58 13.71 8.53
N THR A 11 4.90 13.73 8.73
CA THR A 11 5.88 14.34 7.83
C THR A 11 6.28 13.45 6.66
N ASP A 12 5.92 12.16 6.69
CA ASP A 12 6.28 11.23 5.62
C ASP A 12 5.61 11.64 4.31
N ARG A 13 6.30 11.40 3.19
CA ARG A 13 5.81 11.65 1.83
C ARG A 13 6.04 10.43 0.95
N GLY A 14 5.07 10.13 0.10
CA GLY A 14 5.15 8.99 -0.82
C GLY A 14 4.93 7.63 -0.16
N GLY A 15 5.55 6.60 -0.73
CA GLY A 15 5.47 5.22 -0.25
C GLY A 15 4.21 4.48 -0.67
N TYR A 16 3.95 3.35 0.02
CA TYR A 16 2.81 2.48 -0.27
C TYR A 16 1.99 2.24 1.00
N TYR A 17 0.67 2.19 0.86
CA TYR A 17 -0.22 1.67 1.89
C TYR A 17 -0.88 0.37 1.43
N CYS A 18 -1.16 -0.52 2.37
CA CYS A 18 -1.76 -1.82 2.07
C CYS A 18 -3.28 -1.73 2.00
N MET A 19 -3.85 -2.19 0.89
CA MET A 19 -5.27 -2.44 0.69
C MET A 19 -5.56 -3.92 0.99
N PRO A 20 -6.42 -4.25 1.96
CA PRO A 20 -6.76 -5.63 2.27
C PRO A 20 -7.45 -6.32 1.09
N LEU A 21 -7.03 -7.54 0.76
CA LEU A 21 -7.66 -8.32 -0.31
C LEU A 21 -9.06 -8.78 0.10
N CYS A 22 -10.02 -8.67 -0.83
CA CYS A 22 -11.37 -9.18 -0.60
C CYS A 22 -11.39 -10.70 -0.37
N SER A 23 -10.43 -11.45 -0.93
CA SER A 23 -10.29 -12.90 -0.70
C SER A 23 -10.09 -13.23 0.78
N ASN A 24 -9.40 -12.36 1.52
CA ASN A 24 -9.06 -12.58 2.93
C ASN A 24 -10.09 -11.95 3.87
N VAL A 25 -10.79 -10.90 3.40
CA VAL A 25 -11.85 -10.21 4.15
C VAL A 25 -13.09 -10.09 3.28
N PRO A 26 -13.88 -11.17 3.07
CA PRO A 26 -14.96 -11.19 2.08
C PRO A 26 -16.05 -10.13 2.32
N LYS A 27 -16.35 -9.81 3.58
CA LYS A 27 -17.41 -8.86 3.96
C LYS A 27 -16.91 -7.41 4.14
N GLY A 28 -15.60 -7.18 4.17
CA GLY A 28 -15.03 -5.87 4.55
C GLY A 28 -15.34 -5.48 6.01
N LYS A 29 -15.17 -4.19 6.32
CA LYS A 29 -15.52 -3.56 7.60
C LYS A 29 -16.30 -2.26 7.35
N PRO A 30 -17.04 -1.73 8.34
CA PRO A 30 -17.72 -0.44 8.21
C PRO A 30 -16.76 0.67 7.72
N GLY A 31 -17.22 1.45 6.75
CA GLY A 31 -16.45 2.54 6.14
C GLY A 31 -15.42 2.11 5.08
N TRP A 32 -15.23 0.79 4.86
CA TRP A 32 -14.35 0.32 3.79
C TRP A 32 -15.09 0.38 2.45
N ARG A 33 -14.38 0.76 1.38
CA ARG A 33 -14.92 0.86 0.02
C ARG A 33 -14.26 -0.17 -0.88
N LEU A 34 -15.01 -0.76 -1.80
CA LEU A 34 -14.43 -1.65 -2.81
C LEU A 34 -13.48 -0.86 -3.73
N THR A 35 -12.34 -1.45 -4.01
CA THR A 35 -11.34 -0.91 -4.95
C THR A 35 -10.60 -2.05 -5.64
N THR A 36 -9.73 -1.71 -6.59
CA THR A 36 -8.93 -2.67 -7.34
C THR A 36 -7.46 -2.32 -7.19
N CYS A 37 -6.62 -3.33 -6.97
CA CYS A 37 -5.17 -3.14 -6.93
C CYS A 37 -4.66 -2.68 -8.31
N PRO A 38 -3.98 -1.53 -8.43
CA PRO A 38 -3.51 -1.05 -9.73
C PRO A 38 -2.39 -1.91 -10.33
N GLU A 39 -1.71 -2.74 -9.52
CA GLU A 39 -0.61 -3.59 -9.98
C GLU A 39 -1.05 -4.97 -10.48
N CYS A 40 -2.03 -5.58 -9.82
CA CYS A 40 -2.41 -6.96 -10.10
C CYS A 40 -3.89 -7.17 -10.42
N GLY A 41 -4.70 -6.10 -10.41
CA GLY A 41 -6.14 -6.18 -10.71
C GLY A 41 -6.99 -6.87 -9.64
N ALA A 42 -6.41 -7.29 -8.51
CA ALA A 42 -7.16 -7.96 -7.45
C ALA A 42 -8.17 -7.02 -6.77
N LYS A 43 -9.37 -7.54 -6.48
CA LYS A 43 -10.39 -6.84 -5.66
C LYS A 43 -9.87 -6.66 -4.23
N CYS A 44 -9.82 -5.41 -3.79
CA CYS A 44 -9.33 -5.02 -2.47
C CYS A 44 -10.31 -4.06 -1.79
N TRP A 45 -10.02 -3.74 -0.55
CA TRP A 45 -10.72 -2.73 0.23
C TRP A 45 -9.87 -1.48 0.39
N ARG A 46 -10.43 -0.32 0.06
CA ARG A 46 -9.93 0.99 0.44
C ARG A 46 -10.43 1.29 1.86
N ILE A 47 -9.50 1.53 2.78
CA ILE A 47 -9.79 1.83 4.18
C ILE A 47 -10.01 3.33 4.39
N PRO A 48 -10.75 3.79 5.42
CA PRO A 48 -10.95 5.22 5.69
C PRO A 48 -9.66 6.03 5.85
N LEU A 49 -8.62 5.41 6.41
CA LEU A 49 -7.30 6.05 6.57
C LEU A 49 -6.59 6.30 5.23
N ALA A 50 -7.09 5.74 4.11
CA ALA A 50 -6.53 5.93 2.78
C ALA A 50 -6.48 7.41 2.37
N ASP A 51 -7.50 8.21 2.75
CA ASP A 51 -7.56 9.63 2.41
C ASP A 51 -6.34 10.40 2.95
N ILE A 52 -6.05 10.24 4.24
CA ILE A 52 -4.91 10.90 4.93
C ILE A 52 -3.57 10.51 4.30
N VAL A 53 -3.42 9.24 3.95
CA VAL A 53 -2.15 8.75 3.43
C VAL A 53 -1.94 9.06 1.95
N GLU A 54 -3.01 9.15 1.18
CA GLU A 54 -2.97 9.58 -0.23
C GLU A 54 -2.66 11.07 -0.33
N GLU A 55 -3.16 11.90 0.60
CA GLU A 55 -2.76 13.31 0.74
C GLU A 55 -1.24 13.45 1.01
N GLN A 56 -0.66 12.50 1.75
CA GLN A 56 0.79 12.40 1.94
C GLN A 56 1.53 11.83 0.71
N GLY A 57 0.83 11.53 -0.38
CA GLY A 57 1.40 11.01 -1.62
C GLY A 57 1.61 9.49 -1.66
N ALA A 58 1.12 8.74 -0.67
CA ALA A 58 1.25 7.29 -0.68
C ALA A 58 0.30 6.63 -1.68
N LYS A 59 0.77 5.57 -2.35
CA LYS A 59 -0.02 4.82 -3.33
C LYS A 59 -0.61 3.55 -2.72
N GLY A 60 -1.88 3.29 -2.98
CA GLY A 60 -2.57 2.10 -2.49
C GLY A 60 -2.24 0.86 -3.31
N LEU A 61 -1.77 -0.21 -2.65
CA LEU A 61 -1.50 -1.50 -3.26
C LEU A 61 -2.08 -2.63 -2.41
N CYS A 62 -2.44 -3.76 -3.03
CA CYS A 62 -2.81 -4.93 -2.23
C CYS A 62 -1.64 -5.36 -1.33
N THR A 63 -1.92 -5.95 -0.17
CA THR A 63 -0.87 -6.34 0.81
C THR A 63 0.27 -7.11 0.15
N MET A 64 -0.01 -8.03 -0.76
CA MET A 64 1.01 -8.81 -1.46
C MET A 64 1.87 -7.95 -2.40
N CYS A 65 1.27 -7.05 -3.18
CA CYS A 65 2.01 -6.14 -4.07
C CYS A 65 2.84 -5.12 -3.27
N ALA A 66 2.26 -4.56 -2.20
CA ALA A 66 2.95 -3.64 -1.30
C ALA A 66 4.20 -4.30 -0.68
N LEU A 67 4.06 -5.53 -0.17
CA LEU A 67 5.19 -6.29 0.37
C LEU A 67 6.23 -6.58 -0.71
N LYS A 68 5.83 -7.07 -1.90
CA LYS A 68 6.79 -7.32 -2.99
C LYS A 68 7.60 -6.07 -3.37
N LYS A 69 6.97 -4.90 -3.41
CA LYS A 69 7.66 -3.63 -3.67
C LYS A 69 8.50 -3.13 -2.49
N GLY A 70 8.01 -3.29 -1.26
CA GLY A 70 8.73 -2.90 -0.04
C GLY A 70 9.89 -3.82 0.31
N VAL A 71 9.89 -5.06 -0.21
CA VAL A 71 10.96 -6.05 -0.07
C VAL A 71 12.15 -5.75 -0.98
N LYS A 72 12.05 -4.81 -1.96
CA LYS A 72 13.04 -4.55 -3.03
C LYS A 72 14.43 -5.10 -2.65
N VAL A 73 14.70 -6.27 -3.21
CA VAL A 73 16.03 -6.88 -3.36
C VAL A 73 16.96 -5.78 -3.83
N GLY A 74 18.11 -5.60 -3.20
CA GLY A 74 19.03 -4.50 -3.47
C GLY A 74 19.38 -4.38 -4.95
N THR A 75 18.66 -3.53 -5.67
CA THR A 75 19.13 -2.90 -6.89
C THR A 75 19.54 -1.51 -6.48
N ASN A 76 20.84 -1.24 -6.60
CA ASN A 76 21.39 0.09 -6.58
C ASN A 76 20.66 0.87 -7.68
N ASP A 77 19.68 1.69 -7.30
CA ASP A 77 19.21 2.79 -8.13
C ASP A 77 19.90 4.05 -7.59
N ASP A 78 21.22 4.06 -7.73
CA ASP A 78 21.99 5.29 -7.99
C ASP A 78 21.63 5.78 -9.41
N GLU A 79 21.72 7.10 -9.62
CA GLU A 79 21.31 7.89 -10.80
C GLU A 79 19.79 8.19 -10.86
N LYS A 80 19.32 9.43 -10.98
CA LYS A 80 19.82 10.70 -11.57
C LYS A 80 18.77 11.76 -11.18
N GLU A 81 18.99 13.06 -10.97
CA GLU A 81 19.98 14.08 -11.30
C GLU A 81 19.82 15.22 -10.27
#